data_AF-A0AAP4ED84-F1
#
_entry.id   AF-A0AAP4ED84-F1
#
_cell.length_a   1.000
_cell.length_b   1.000
_cell.length_c   1.000
_cell.angle_alpha   90.00
_cell.angle_beta   90.00
_cell.angle_gamma   90.00
#
_symmetry.space_group_name_H-M   'P 1'
#
loop_
_entity.id
_entity.type
_entity.pdbx_description
1 polymer ?
#
loop_
_entity_poly.entity_id
_entity_poly.type
_entity_poly.pdbx_seq_one_letter_code
_entity_poly.pdbx_strand_id
1 'polypeptide(L)'
;MYLAQGAIISLDLGKGHIIDKDTSDDLKEKIQRTIVYFFKKEVAQNNLRCIDFTPYNEIFISNGEELKSIVKRVNRSESDLHITLNIDFSKSNEIFCFVEEFDSKGRKFAENICSSFELSNYKNKGVKNAEVYNLLYVNKPSIIIDLNLNIKDESEVAKKGECIAKTLVESILNLGTK
;
A
#
# COMPACT_ATOMS: atom_id res chain seq x y z
N MET A 1 -18.80 6.60 -7.69
CA MET A 1 -17.77 5.54 -7.63
C MET A 1 -16.47 6.15 -8.14
N TYR A 2 -15.42 6.25 -7.31
CA TYR A 2 -14.14 6.90 -7.69
C TYR A 2 -13.23 6.02 -8.55
N LEU A 3 -13.51 4.71 -8.59
CA LEU A 3 -12.92 3.75 -9.51
C LEU A 3 -14.03 3.07 -10.28
N ALA A 4 -13.85 2.85 -11.59
CA ALA A 4 -14.77 2.07 -12.40
C ALA A 4 -14.50 0.57 -12.24
N GLN A 5 -15.45 -0.28 -12.66
CA GLN A 5 -15.18 -1.71 -12.80
C GLN A 5 -14.00 -1.91 -13.76
N GLY A 6 -13.07 -2.81 -13.41
CA GLY A 6 -11.85 -3.03 -14.17
C GLY A 6 -10.73 -2.00 -13.94
N ALA A 7 -10.92 -1.03 -13.02
CA ALA A 7 -9.86 -0.10 -12.65
C ALA A 7 -8.61 -0.82 -12.16
N ILE A 8 -7.46 -0.21 -12.42
CA ILE A 8 -6.14 -0.76 -12.17
C ILE A 8 -5.54 -0.07 -10.96
N ILE A 9 -5.34 -0.82 -9.88
CA ILE A 9 -4.61 -0.36 -8.70
C ILE A 9 -3.19 -0.91 -8.80
N SER A 10 -2.20 -0.03 -8.82
CA SER A 10 -0.81 -0.47 -8.66
C SER A 10 -0.34 -0.33 -7.22
N LEU A 11 0.54 -1.22 -6.81
CA LEU A 11 1.18 -1.16 -5.49
C LEU A 11 2.69 -1.39 -5.59
N ASP A 12 3.43 -0.85 -4.64
CA ASP A 12 4.79 -1.31 -4.32
C ASP A 12 4.96 -1.36 -2.80
N LEU A 13 5.76 -2.32 -2.31
CA LEU A 13 6.23 -2.31 -0.94
C LEU A 13 7.42 -1.35 -0.83
N GLY A 14 7.26 -0.31 -0.03
CA GLY A 14 8.31 0.70 0.15
C GLY A 14 9.39 0.24 1.13
N LYS A 15 10.61 0.72 0.89
CA LYS A 15 11.84 0.51 1.68
C LYS A 15 12.25 -0.96 1.87
N GLY A 16 13.35 -1.32 1.24
CA GLY A 16 14.14 -2.51 1.57
C GLY A 16 14.22 -3.52 0.43
N HIS A 17 15.29 -4.31 0.43
CA HIS A 17 15.41 -5.43 -0.48
C HIS A 17 14.44 -6.54 -0.06
N ILE A 18 13.44 -6.80 -0.90
CA ILE A 18 12.49 -7.89 -0.68
C ILE A 18 12.87 -9.05 -1.60
N ILE A 19 13.17 -10.20 -1.01
CA ILE A 19 13.63 -11.39 -1.73
C ILE A 19 12.42 -12.23 -2.08
N ASP A 20 12.17 -12.55 -3.36
CA ASP A 20 11.07 -13.44 -3.77
C ASP A 20 11.32 -14.91 -3.44
N LYS A 21 11.30 -15.23 -2.15
CA LYS A 21 11.38 -16.60 -1.66
C LYS A 21 10.35 -16.81 -0.56
N ASP A 22 9.57 -17.87 -0.70
CA ASP A 22 8.61 -18.35 0.33
C ASP A 22 9.29 -18.91 1.59
N THR A 23 10.61 -18.72 1.74
CA THR A 23 11.44 -19.30 2.80
C THR A 23 12.10 -18.23 3.68
N SER A 24 11.65 -16.97 3.63
CA SER A 24 12.19 -15.96 4.54
C SER A 24 11.73 -16.26 5.96
N ASP A 25 12.67 -16.33 6.91
CA ASP A 25 12.36 -16.44 8.34
C ASP A 25 12.10 -15.07 8.98
N ASP A 26 12.24 -13.98 8.21
CA ASP A 26 11.99 -12.63 8.70
C ASP A 26 10.49 -12.35 8.81
N LEU A 27 10.03 -12.09 10.03
CA LEU A 27 8.61 -11.88 10.32
C LEU A 27 8.03 -10.66 9.58
N LYS A 28 8.84 -9.61 9.37
CA LYS A 28 8.43 -8.41 8.64
C LYS A 28 8.22 -8.70 7.16
N GLU A 29 9.12 -9.46 6.56
CA GLU A 29 8.96 -9.92 5.18
C GLU A 29 7.73 -10.84 5.02
N LYS A 30 7.52 -11.78 5.95
CA LYS A 30 6.34 -12.68 5.93
C LYS A 30 5.03 -11.90 5.92
N ILE A 31 4.88 -10.89 6.78
CA ILE A 31 3.65 -10.08 6.80
C ILE A 31 3.51 -9.20 5.56
N GLN A 32 4.59 -8.60 5.07
CA GLN A 32 4.58 -7.81 3.84
C GLN A 32 4.08 -8.64 2.65
N ARG A 33 4.66 -9.83 2.45
CA ARG A 33 4.24 -10.80 1.41
C ARG A 33 2.78 -11.21 1.58
N THR A 34 2.38 -11.52 2.81
CA THR A 34 1.01 -11.95 3.12
C THR A 34 -0.01 -10.87 2.78
N ILE A 35 0.27 -9.61 3.13
CA ILE A 35 -0.60 -8.48 2.78
C ILE A 35 -0.71 -8.34 1.26
N VAL A 36 0.41 -8.38 0.53
CA VAL A 36 0.40 -8.26 -0.94
C VAL A 36 -0.37 -9.40 -1.59
N TYR A 37 -0.19 -10.64 -1.11
CA TYR A 37 -0.93 -11.81 -1.59
C TYR A 37 -2.44 -11.64 -1.43
N PHE A 38 -2.90 -11.32 -0.22
CA PHE A 38 -4.34 -11.12 0.03
C PHE A 38 -4.87 -9.87 -0.68
N PHE A 39 -4.07 -8.81 -0.81
CA PHE A 39 -4.48 -7.61 -1.53
C PHE A 39 -4.78 -7.92 -3.00
N LYS A 40 -3.88 -8.65 -3.68
CA LYS A 40 -4.10 -9.09 -5.07
C LYS A 40 -5.38 -9.93 -5.20
N LYS A 41 -5.62 -10.84 -4.24
CA LYS A 41 -6.81 -11.70 -4.21
C LYS A 41 -8.09 -10.87 -4.04
N GLU A 42 -8.12 -9.96 -3.08
CA GLU A 42 -9.28 -9.10 -2.80
C GLU A 42 -9.56 -8.13 -3.96
N VAL A 43 -8.54 -7.55 -4.59
CA VAL A 43 -8.68 -6.72 -5.81
C VAL A 43 -9.34 -7.53 -6.93
N ALA A 44 -8.87 -8.75 -7.18
CA ALA A 44 -9.43 -9.62 -8.22
C ALA A 44 -10.89 -10.03 -7.93
N GLN A 45 -11.20 -10.36 -6.67
CA GLN A 45 -12.57 -10.71 -6.24
C GLN A 45 -13.57 -9.56 -6.44
N ASN A 46 -13.09 -8.32 -6.42
CA ASN A 46 -13.90 -7.12 -6.63
C ASN A 46 -13.88 -6.61 -8.10
N ASN A 47 -13.50 -7.45 -9.07
CA ASN A 47 -13.43 -7.11 -10.50
C ASN A 47 -12.52 -5.90 -10.81
N LEU A 48 -11.46 -5.73 -10.03
CA LEU A 48 -10.39 -4.78 -10.27
C LEU A 48 -9.14 -5.51 -10.76
N ARG A 49 -8.14 -4.77 -11.22
CA ARG A 49 -6.84 -5.32 -11.62
C ARG A 49 -5.75 -4.79 -10.70
N CYS A 50 -4.81 -5.65 -10.34
CA CYS A 50 -3.64 -5.28 -9.55
C CYS A 50 -2.37 -5.35 -10.41
N ILE A 51 -1.51 -4.33 -10.31
CA ILE A 51 -0.12 -4.40 -10.79
C ILE A 51 0.81 -4.22 -9.60
N ASP A 52 1.71 -5.18 -9.38
CA ASP A 52 2.70 -5.11 -8.31
C ASP A 52 4.04 -4.67 -8.89
N PHE A 53 4.50 -3.50 -8.43
CA PHE A 53 5.77 -2.87 -8.79
C PHE A 53 6.83 -3.02 -7.71
N THR A 54 6.58 -3.83 -6.67
CA THR A 54 7.61 -4.18 -5.70
C THR A 54 8.82 -4.76 -6.44
N PRO A 55 10.03 -4.21 -6.27
CA PRO A 55 11.21 -4.63 -7.02
C PRO A 55 11.83 -5.89 -6.41
N TYR A 56 11.08 -6.99 -6.42
CA TYR A 56 11.52 -8.24 -5.82
C TYR A 56 12.82 -8.75 -6.45
N ASN A 57 13.77 -9.16 -5.59
CA ASN A 57 15.10 -9.63 -5.98
C ASN A 57 15.95 -8.63 -6.78
N GLU A 58 15.53 -7.38 -6.93
CA GLU A 58 16.34 -6.36 -7.61
C GLU A 58 17.37 -5.77 -6.62
N ILE A 59 18.56 -5.47 -7.15
CA ILE A 59 19.63 -4.81 -6.40
C ILE A 59 19.80 -3.42 -7.00
N PHE A 60 19.60 -2.40 -6.18
CA PHE A 60 19.85 -1.00 -6.52
C PHE A 60 21.09 -0.51 -5.80
N ILE A 61 21.83 0.39 -6.44
CA ILE A 61 23.03 0.99 -5.85
C ILE A 61 22.63 2.07 -4.83
N SER A 62 21.40 2.58 -4.91
CA SER A 62 20.83 3.53 -3.95
C SER A 62 19.30 3.51 -3.93
N ASN A 63 18.71 3.96 -2.82
CA ASN A 63 17.26 4.17 -2.73
C ASN A 63 16.73 5.13 -3.82
N GLY A 64 17.55 6.09 -4.26
CA GLY A 64 17.16 7.01 -5.34
C GLY A 64 17.01 6.32 -6.70
N GLU A 65 17.79 5.26 -6.96
CA GLU A 65 17.68 4.46 -8.17
C GLU A 65 16.43 3.56 -8.14
N GLU A 66 16.18 2.93 -7.00
CA GLU A 66 14.97 2.15 -6.73
C GLU A 66 13.70 2.99 -6.97
N LEU A 67 13.63 4.16 -6.33
CA LEU A 67 12.50 5.08 -6.47
C LEU A 67 12.31 5.54 -7.93
N LYS A 68 13.40 5.86 -8.64
CA LYS A 68 13.35 6.19 -10.08
C LYS A 68 12.79 5.04 -10.92
N SER A 69 13.19 3.79 -10.61
CA SER A 69 12.70 2.60 -11.29
C SER A 69 11.20 2.40 -11.09
N ILE A 70 10.73 2.48 -9.85
CA ILE A 70 9.30 2.36 -9.49
C ILE A 70 8.48 3.45 -10.20
N VAL A 71 8.86 4.72 -10.04
CA VAL A 71 8.16 5.86 -10.67
C VAL A 71 8.06 5.68 -12.19
N LYS A 72 9.16 5.26 -12.83
CA LYS A 72 9.19 5.00 -14.28
C LYS A 72 8.21 3.89 -14.69
N ARG A 73 8.11 2.81 -13.91
CA ARG A 73 7.19 1.70 -14.19
C ARG A 73 5.73 2.12 -13.98
N VAL A 74 5.44 2.83 -12.88
CA VAL A 74 4.09 3.33 -12.57
C VAL A 74 3.60 4.30 -13.65
N ASN A 75 4.43 5.26 -14.04
CA ASN A 75 4.07 6.27 -15.05
C ASN A 75 3.81 5.69 -16.44
N ARG A 76 4.39 4.52 -16.76
CA ARG A 76 4.17 3.77 -18.00
C ARG A 76 2.96 2.85 -17.95
N SER A 77 2.33 2.73 -16.78
CA SER A 77 1.18 1.86 -16.58
C SER A 77 -0.13 2.62 -16.75
N GLU A 78 -1.19 1.85 -16.97
CA GLU A 78 -2.57 2.33 -17.01
C GLU A 78 -3.21 2.38 -15.61
N SER A 79 -2.41 2.54 -14.55
CA SER A 79 -2.93 2.58 -13.17
C SER A 79 -3.82 3.79 -12.93
N ASP A 80 -4.98 3.56 -12.31
CA ASP A 80 -5.93 4.59 -11.88
C ASP A 80 -5.59 5.18 -10.50
N LEU A 81 -4.85 4.40 -9.70
CA LEU A 81 -4.35 4.70 -8.37
C LEU A 81 -3.04 3.93 -8.14
N HIS A 82 -2.04 4.58 -7.55
CA HIS A 82 -0.81 3.97 -7.10
C HIS A 82 -0.66 4.05 -5.58
N ILE A 83 -0.23 2.95 -4.95
CA ILE A 83 -0.07 2.83 -3.50
C ILE A 83 1.35 2.34 -3.20
N THR A 84 2.13 3.16 -2.49
CA THR A 84 3.34 2.67 -1.83
C THR A 84 2.98 2.26 -0.40
N LEU A 85 3.25 1.01 -0.03
CA LEU A 85 2.95 0.46 1.29
C LEU A 85 4.23 0.27 2.10
N ASN A 86 4.41 1.10 3.12
CA ASN A 86 5.45 0.91 4.13
C ASN A 86 4.86 0.16 5.33
N ILE A 87 5.55 -0.88 5.78
CA ILE A 87 5.17 -1.65 6.95
C ILE A 87 6.33 -1.60 7.94
N ASP A 88 6.04 -1.30 9.19
CA ASP A 88 6.99 -1.31 10.30
C ASP A 88 6.35 -1.95 11.53
N PHE A 89 7.18 -2.39 12.50
CA PHE A 89 6.70 -2.99 13.74
C PHE A 89 6.77 -2.01 14.89
N SER A 90 5.72 -1.99 15.70
CA SER A 90 5.60 -1.09 16.84
C SER A 90 4.77 -1.72 17.97
N LYS A 91 4.74 -1.06 19.13
CA LYS A 91 3.95 -1.53 20.29
C LYS A 91 2.44 -1.41 20.08
N SER A 92 1.99 -0.65 19.08
CA SER A 92 0.58 -0.43 18.76
C SER A 92 0.32 -0.50 17.26
N ASN A 93 -0.93 -0.77 16.90
CA ASN A 93 -1.38 -0.68 15.51
C ASN A 93 -1.66 0.79 15.19
N GLU A 94 -0.96 1.37 14.22
CA GLU A 94 -1.16 2.75 13.79
C GLU A 94 -1.15 2.84 12.26
N ILE A 95 -1.89 3.80 11.72
CA ILE A 95 -1.92 4.11 10.30
C ILE A 95 -1.79 5.62 10.08
N PHE A 96 -0.99 6.03 9.12
CA PHE A 96 -1.04 7.35 8.51
C PHE A 96 -0.77 7.21 7.02
N CYS A 97 -1.27 8.19 6.28
CA CYS A 97 -0.99 8.29 4.86
C CYS A 97 -0.28 9.61 4.54
N PHE A 98 0.53 9.59 3.48
CA PHE A 98 1.07 10.77 2.85
C PHE A 98 0.53 10.91 1.43
N VAL A 99 0.24 12.15 1.05
CA VAL A 99 -0.20 12.55 -0.28
C VAL A 99 0.52 13.82 -0.70
N GLU A 100 0.61 14.03 -2.01
CA GLU A 100 1.06 15.32 -2.56
C GLU A 100 -0.03 16.39 -2.28
N GLU A 101 0.36 17.65 -2.10
CA GLU A 101 -0.55 18.72 -1.66
C GLU A 101 -1.71 18.94 -2.64
N PHE A 102 -1.46 18.84 -3.94
CA PHE A 102 -2.42 19.09 -5.01
C PHE A 102 -3.12 17.83 -5.52
N ASP A 103 -2.77 16.63 -5.01
CA ASP A 103 -3.46 15.38 -5.34
C ASP A 103 -4.78 15.21 -4.56
N SER A 104 -5.81 15.94 -5.00
CA SER A 104 -7.15 15.88 -4.41
C SER A 104 -7.80 14.48 -4.48
N LYS A 105 -7.43 13.64 -5.45
CA LYS A 105 -8.00 12.28 -5.60
C LYS A 105 -7.28 11.32 -4.64
N GLY A 106 -5.96 11.34 -4.61
CA GLY A 106 -5.15 10.58 -3.65
C GLY A 106 -5.51 10.92 -2.21
N ARG A 107 -5.71 12.21 -1.89
CA ARG A 107 -6.16 12.66 -0.56
C ARG A 107 -7.47 12.02 -0.10
N LYS A 108 -8.49 11.96 -0.96
CA LYS A 108 -9.78 11.36 -0.60
C LYS A 108 -9.64 9.87 -0.29
N PHE A 109 -8.90 9.14 -1.11
CA PHE A 109 -8.59 7.73 -0.83
C PHE A 109 -7.83 7.57 0.48
N ALA A 110 -6.79 8.37 0.72
CA ALA A 110 -5.99 8.33 1.94
C ALA A 110 -6.84 8.58 3.20
N GLU A 111 -7.75 9.55 3.16
CA GLU A 111 -8.65 9.85 4.26
C GLU A 111 -9.59 8.68 4.56
N ASN A 112 -10.18 8.08 3.51
CA ASN A 112 -11.08 6.94 3.69
C ASN A 112 -10.35 5.67 4.15
N ILE A 113 -9.13 5.43 3.67
CA ILE A 113 -8.24 4.37 4.14
C ILE A 113 -8.00 4.53 5.64
N CYS A 114 -7.50 5.69 6.07
CA CYS A 114 -7.23 5.97 7.48
C CYS A 114 -8.47 5.77 8.37
N SER A 115 -9.63 6.27 7.95
CA SER A 115 -10.89 6.06 8.70
C SER A 115 -11.35 4.59 8.73
N SER A 116 -11.16 3.83 7.65
CA SER A 116 -11.56 2.41 7.62
C SER A 116 -10.68 1.55 8.52
N PHE A 117 -9.38 1.87 8.60
CA PHE A 117 -8.46 1.22 9.54
C PHE A 117 -8.76 1.59 10.99
N GLU A 118 -9.25 2.80 11.26
CA GLU A 118 -9.73 3.20 12.60
C GLU A 118 -10.85 2.28 13.11
N LEU A 119 -11.82 1.97 12.24
CA LEU A 119 -12.89 1.01 12.52
C LEU A 119 -12.37 -0.42 12.75
N SER A 120 -11.15 -0.71 12.28
CA SER A 120 -10.45 -1.99 12.44
C SER A 120 -9.46 -1.99 13.64
N ASN A 121 -9.65 -1.08 14.60
CA ASN A 121 -8.81 -0.93 15.81
C ASN A 121 -7.36 -0.48 15.55
N TYR A 122 -7.11 0.28 14.49
CA TYR A 122 -5.83 0.99 14.30
C TYR A 122 -5.95 2.42 14.82
N LYS A 123 -4.88 2.93 15.43
CA LYS A 123 -4.80 4.35 15.77
C LYS A 123 -4.58 5.16 14.48
N ASN A 124 -5.60 5.89 14.07
CA ASN A 124 -5.56 6.81 12.94
C ASN A 124 -4.69 8.04 13.28
N LYS A 125 -3.60 8.23 12.54
CA LYS A 125 -2.67 9.37 12.67
C LYS A 125 -2.90 10.44 11.59
N GLY A 126 -3.94 10.26 10.77
CA GLY A 126 -4.38 11.19 9.75
C GLY A 126 -3.62 11.09 8.43
N VAL A 127 -3.92 12.05 7.56
CA VAL A 127 -3.30 12.21 6.24
C VAL A 127 -2.45 13.47 6.24
N LYS A 128 -1.20 13.35 5.81
CA LYS A 128 -0.22 14.46 5.80
C LYS A 128 0.19 14.79 4.37
N ASN A 129 0.48 16.06 4.11
CA ASN A 129 1.18 16.45 2.88
C ASN A 129 2.66 16.05 2.99
N ALA A 130 3.24 15.57 1.91
CA ALA A 130 4.67 15.34 1.81
C ALA A 130 5.20 15.55 0.40
N GLU A 131 6.36 16.20 0.30
CA GLU A 131 7.11 16.40 -0.93
C GLU A 131 8.18 15.32 -1.10
N VAL A 132 7.76 14.05 -1.19
CA VAL A 132 8.67 12.91 -1.40
C VAL A 132 8.64 12.43 -2.85
N TYR A 133 9.76 11.86 -3.30
CA TYR A 133 10.02 11.61 -4.73
C TYR A 133 8.91 10.84 -5.46
N ASN A 134 8.42 9.73 -4.90
CA ASN A 134 7.35 8.95 -5.50
C ASN A 134 6.00 9.69 -5.53
N LEU A 135 5.72 10.59 -4.58
CA LEU A 135 4.50 11.43 -4.65
C LEU A 135 4.64 12.56 -5.68
N LEU A 136 5.82 13.17 -5.79
CA LEU A 136 6.06 14.29 -6.69
C LEU A 136 6.17 13.88 -8.17
N TYR A 137 6.69 12.69 -8.45
CA TYR A 137 7.04 12.28 -9.81
C TYR A 137 6.14 11.18 -10.40
N VAL A 138 5.20 10.63 -9.63
CA VAL A 138 4.16 9.75 -10.19
C VAL A 138 3.05 10.61 -10.80
N ASN A 139 2.69 10.34 -12.05
CA ASN A 139 1.68 11.08 -12.81
C ASN A 139 0.24 10.54 -12.63
N LYS A 140 0.06 9.67 -11.65
CA LYS A 140 -1.22 9.06 -11.24
C LYS A 140 -1.57 9.52 -9.83
N PRO A 141 -2.85 9.47 -9.43
CA PRO A 141 -3.21 9.60 -8.01
C PRO A 141 -2.38 8.63 -7.18
N SER A 142 -1.72 9.13 -6.14
CA SER A 142 -0.69 8.38 -5.42
C SER A 142 -0.77 8.58 -3.91
N ILE A 143 -0.58 7.49 -3.17
CA ILE A 143 -0.66 7.49 -1.72
C ILE A 143 0.51 6.67 -1.18
N ILE A 144 1.19 7.20 -0.18
CA ILE A 144 2.06 6.39 0.67
C ILE A 144 1.29 6.03 1.93
N ILE A 145 1.18 4.75 2.24
CA ILE A 145 0.55 4.25 3.46
C ILE A 145 1.64 3.74 4.38
N ASP A 146 1.73 4.28 5.58
CA ASP A 146 2.61 3.78 6.64
C ASP A 146 1.76 3.02 7.67
N LEU A 147 1.99 1.71 7.74
CA LEU A 147 1.38 0.80 8.71
C LEU A 147 2.39 0.42 9.78
N ASN A 148 2.15 0.87 11.00
CA ASN A 148 2.84 0.36 12.19
C ASN A 148 2.02 -0.79 12.77
N LEU A 149 2.61 -1.98 12.83
CA LEU A 149 1.94 -3.20 13.24
C LEU A 149 2.48 -3.71 14.57
N ASN A 150 1.58 -4.00 15.51
CA ASN A 150 1.89 -4.86 16.65
C ASN A 150 1.63 -6.32 16.24
N ILE A 151 2.69 -7.08 15.96
CA ILE A 151 2.66 -8.51 15.65
C ILE A 151 3.67 -9.16 16.57
N LYS A 152 3.26 -10.16 17.35
CA LYS A 152 4.13 -10.81 18.33
C LYS A 152 4.89 -11.97 17.73
N ASP A 153 4.22 -12.73 16.87
CA ASP A 153 4.75 -13.95 16.28
C ASP A 153 4.07 -14.29 14.95
N GLU A 154 4.58 -15.33 14.31
CA GLU A 154 4.17 -15.78 12.99
C GLU A 154 2.72 -16.29 12.92
N SER A 155 2.16 -16.77 14.03
CA SER A 155 0.79 -17.30 14.05
C SER A 155 -0.27 -16.22 13.74
N GLU A 156 0.07 -14.95 13.95
CA GLU A 156 -0.79 -13.81 13.66
C GLU A 156 -0.74 -13.36 12.19
N VAL A 157 0.31 -13.74 11.44
CA VAL A 157 0.65 -13.16 10.13
C VAL A 157 -0.48 -13.33 9.12
N ALA A 158 -0.97 -14.56 8.94
CA ALA A 158 -2.01 -14.87 7.95
C ALA A 158 -3.29 -14.07 8.19
N LYS A 159 -3.84 -14.18 9.41
CA LYS A 159 -5.09 -13.51 9.80
C LYS A 159 -4.95 -11.99 9.71
N LYS A 160 -3.82 -11.44 10.16
CA LYS A 160 -3.62 -10.00 10.19
C LYS A 160 -3.39 -9.44 8.79
N GLY A 161 -2.63 -10.14 7.96
CA GLY A 161 -2.38 -9.76 6.57
C GLY A 161 -3.67 -9.77 5.73
N GLU A 162 -4.52 -10.80 5.89
CA GLU A 162 -5.83 -10.85 5.24
C GLU A 162 -6.73 -9.69 5.68
N CYS A 163 -6.81 -9.42 6.98
CA CYS A 163 -7.59 -8.31 7.52
C CYS A 163 -7.13 -6.95 6.95
N ILE A 164 -5.82 -6.69 6.95
CA ILE A 164 -5.24 -5.45 6.40
C ILE A 164 -5.57 -5.31 4.91
N ALA A 165 -5.35 -6.37 4.13
CA ALA A 165 -5.61 -6.37 2.70
C ALA A 165 -7.08 -6.08 2.38
N LYS A 166 -7.99 -6.74 3.09
CA LYS A 166 -9.43 -6.56 2.94
C LYS A 166 -9.86 -5.13 3.30
N THR A 167 -9.46 -4.64 4.47
CA THR A 167 -9.75 -3.26 4.89
C THR A 167 -9.22 -2.25 3.87
N LEU A 168 -8.03 -2.46 3.31
CA LEU A 168 -7.45 -1.59 2.30
C LEU A 168 -8.29 -1.58 1.01
N VAL A 169 -8.62 -2.75 0.45
CA VAL A 169 -9.42 -2.83 -0.79
C VAL A 169 -10.83 -2.28 -0.60
N GLU A 170 -11.51 -2.63 0.49
CA GLU A 170 -12.85 -2.12 0.81
C GLU A 170 -12.85 -0.60 0.98
N SER A 171 -11.82 -0.04 1.62
CA SER A 171 -11.69 1.41 1.78
C SER A 171 -11.45 2.13 0.45
N ILE A 172 -10.81 1.49 -0.53
CA ILE A 172 -10.64 2.08 -1.85
C ILE A 172 -11.97 2.05 -2.63
N LEU A 173 -12.74 0.97 -2.50
CA LEU A 173 -14.02 0.78 -3.21
C LEU A 173 -15.14 1.67 -2.66
N ASN A 174 -15.22 1.82 -1.34
CA ASN A 174 -16.32 2.52 -0.65
C ASN A 174 -16.18 4.05 -0.64
N LEU A 175 -15.34 4.61 -1.51
CA LEU A 175 -15.20 6.06 -1.61
C LEU A 175 -16.51 6.71 -2.12
N GLY A 176 -17.23 7.39 -1.23
CA GLY A 176 -18.45 8.13 -1.54
C GLY A 176 -19.76 7.34 -1.44
N THR A 177 -19.82 6.25 -0.68
CA THR A 177 -21.06 5.48 -0.40
C THR A 177 -21.75 5.86 0.92
N LYS A 178 -21.63 7.13 1.36
CA LYS A 178 -22.45 7.68 2.45
C LYS A 178 -23.72 8.33 1.93
#